data_AF-A0A2E7KW61-F1
#
_entry.id   AF-A0A2E7KW61-F1
#
_cell.length_a   1.000
_cell.length_b   1.000
_cell.length_c   1.000
_cell.angle_alpha   90.00
_cell.angle_beta   90.00
_cell.angle_gamma   90.00
#
_symmetry.space_group_name_H-M   'P 1'
#
loop_
_entity.id
_entity.type
_entity.pdbx_description
1 polymer ?
#
loop_
_entity_poly.entity_id
_entity_poly.type
_entity_poly.pdbx_seq_one_letter_code
_entity_poly.pdbx_strand_id
1 'polypeptide(L)'
;MILNPQISSSWAKINRGNDELEFTLKPRAAELGLSQQSLARQVRQAFYGEEAQRIMRGTDEIRVMVRLPKKDRQSLHTLARLKIRTPSGSEVPLATVADFKPTKSPSFVERNDKAEVIRIGARPKDDTVDILKIARDMKPEIQKIINEEKNLSFQYTGYIAEHAELKRRNIIASITLTFALFALLAIPFKSVMQPIYVLLALPFGVIGAMIGHLVMGINLSWLSIFGMLALAGVVVNDSLVMVDHVNRKLKEGMDLKRAAIESGTRRFRPILLTSLTTFAGLFPLLMDNSLQAQFLIPMATSLGFGVLFATAITLYLIPCALLFADDFKKIIITDAIKATKNGFSNYFNFNGRASRSEFWYWIIFVFTLIVISKSIDTVLTNSEIGYFNIITTLIIFIPSLSVTWRRLHDINRSGAWYFILFTIIGSVLLLVWTCIKGTSGTNRFGPDPLANDNDSTDPHIKPHANIFRA
;
A
#
# COMPACT_ATOMS: atom_id res chain seq x y z
N MET A 1 27.66 17.70 -7.78
CA MET A 1 26.52 17.35 -8.65
C MET A 1 26.64 15.86 -8.91
N ILE A 2 25.83 15.03 -8.24
CA ILE A 2 25.83 13.58 -8.44
C ILE A 2 25.10 13.32 -9.76
N LEU A 3 25.82 12.89 -10.79
CA LEU A 3 25.24 12.61 -12.11
C LEU A 3 24.49 11.28 -12.07
N ASN A 4 23.16 11.33 -11.86
CA ASN A 4 22.30 10.17 -12.01
C ASN A 4 21.68 10.17 -13.42
N PRO A 5 21.90 9.14 -14.26
CA PRO A 5 21.38 9.09 -15.63
C PRO A 5 19.85 9.07 -15.73
N GLN A 6 19.14 8.83 -14.63
CA GLN A 6 17.67 8.83 -14.56
C GLN A 6 17.07 10.22 -14.29
N ILE A 7 17.90 11.24 -14.03
CA ILE A 7 17.47 12.62 -13.78
C ILE A 7 17.69 13.45 -15.05
N SER A 8 16.64 14.11 -15.54
CA SER A 8 16.72 14.97 -16.73
C SER A 8 17.32 16.35 -16.42
N SER A 9 16.95 16.91 -15.27
CA SER A 9 17.43 18.23 -14.83
C SER A 9 17.40 18.34 -13.31
N SER A 10 18.30 19.14 -12.77
CA SER A 10 18.34 19.51 -11.35
C SER A 10 18.37 21.01 -11.21
N TRP A 11 17.72 21.53 -10.18
CA TRP A 11 17.67 22.96 -9.88
C TRP A 11 17.83 23.19 -8.38
N ALA A 12 18.36 24.36 -8.04
CA ALA A 12 18.39 24.85 -6.67
C ALA A 12 17.89 26.29 -6.67
N LYS A 13 16.89 26.58 -5.85
CA LYS A 13 16.33 27.91 -5.71
C LYS A 13 17.17 28.70 -4.71
N ILE A 14 18.31 29.19 -5.20
CA ILE A 14 19.29 29.94 -4.40
C ILE A 14 19.03 31.43 -4.59
N ASN A 15 18.89 32.15 -3.49
CA ASN A 15 18.79 33.60 -3.53
C ASN A 15 20.18 34.21 -3.67
N ARG A 16 20.49 34.73 -4.87
CA ARG A 16 21.78 35.39 -5.15
C ARG A 16 21.81 36.88 -4.75
N GLY A 17 20.70 37.38 -4.20
CA GLY A 17 20.46 38.77 -3.88
C GLY A 17 20.18 39.64 -5.11
N ASN A 18 19.40 40.70 -4.91
CA ASN A 18 19.27 41.80 -5.87
C ASN A 18 20.21 42.93 -5.46
N ASP A 19 20.69 43.68 -6.45
CA ASP A 19 21.42 44.91 -6.19
C ASP A 19 20.43 45.97 -5.70
N GLU A 20 20.64 46.45 -4.49
CA GLU A 20 19.84 47.49 -3.83
C GLU A 20 20.72 48.67 -3.42
N LEU A 21 20.10 49.83 -3.28
CA LEU A 21 20.75 51.00 -2.67
C LEU A 21 20.21 51.16 -1.26
N GLU A 22 21.06 50.90 -0.28
CA GLU A 22 20.74 51.13 1.13
C GLU A 22 21.01 52.58 1.48
N PHE A 23 19.99 53.27 2.00
CA PHE A 23 20.10 54.66 2.43
C PHE A 23 20.27 54.72 3.94
N THR A 24 21.31 55.39 4.41
CA THR A 24 21.54 55.65 5.84
C THR A 24 21.46 57.14 6.11
N LEU A 25 20.66 57.52 7.11
CA LEU A 25 20.48 58.91 7.51
C LEU A 25 21.75 59.47 8.15
N LYS A 26 22.17 60.68 7.76
CA LYS A 26 23.29 61.39 8.39
C LYS A 26 22.86 62.04 9.70
N PRO A 27 23.76 62.24 10.69
CA PRO A 27 23.44 62.96 11.93
C PRO A 27 22.78 64.32 11.69
N ARG A 28 23.27 65.07 10.68
CA ARG A 28 22.73 66.37 10.27
C ARG A 28 21.27 66.33 9.81
N ALA A 29 20.80 65.20 9.27
CA ALA A 29 19.41 65.05 8.89
C ALA A 29 18.49 64.87 10.11
N ALA A 30 18.98 64.22 11.16
CA ALA A 30 18.25 64.09 12.41
C ALA A 30 18.10 65.46 13.10
N GLU A 31 19.14 66.31 13.06
CA GLU A 31 19.07 67.71 13.52
C GLU A 31 18.01 68.54 12.77
N LEU A 32 17.79 68.23 11.48
CA LEU A 32 16.75 68.85 10.65
C LEU A 32 15.36 68.21 10.84
N GLY A 33 15.21 67.29 11.79
CA GLY A 33 13.96 66.58 12.10
C GLY A 33 13.57 65.51 11.06
N LEU A 34 14.45 65.14 10.13
CA LEU A 34 14.15 64.09 9.15
C LEU A 34 14.23 62.69 9.78
N SER A 35 13.18 61.89 9.59
CA SER A 35 13.18 60.48 9.94
C SER A 35 13.53 59.60 8.73
N GLN A 36 14.07 58.39 9.01
CA GLN A 36 14.35 57.38 7.99
C GLN A 36 13.12 57.06 7.13
N GLN A 37 11.93 57.03 7.76
CA GLN A 37 10.67 56.78 7.08
C GLN A 37 10.29 57.93 6.13
N SER A 38 10.50 59.19 6.53
CA SER A 38 10.24 60.36 5.67
C SER A 38 11.15 60.37 4.45
N LEU A 39 12.44 60.11 4.67
CA LEU A 39 13.44 60.00 3.61
C LEU A 39 13.08 58.89 2.62
N ALA A 40 12.83 57.67 3.12
CA ALA A 40 12.50 56.51 2.29
C ALA A 40 11.22 56.74 1.48
N ARG A 41 10.22 57.39 2.07
CA ARG A 41 8.97 57.75 1.37
C ARG A 41 9.25 58.71 0.22
N GLN A 42 9.96 59.81 0.45
CA GLN A 42 10.24 60.81 -0.58
C GLN A 42 11.07 60.23 -1.74
N VAL A 43 12.08 59.40 -1.45
CA VAL A 43 12.86 58.70 -2.48
C VAL A 43 11.99 57.71 -3.27
N ARG A 44 11.12 56.95 -2.59
CA ARG A 44 10.19 56.01 -3.23
C ARG A 44 9.18 56.75 -4.12
N GLN A 45 8.59 57.84 -3.65
CA GLN A 45 7.65 58.68 -4.43
C GLN A 45 8.33 59.21 -5.70
N ALA A 46 9.60 59.62 -5.62
CA ALA A 46 10.35 60.12 -6.77
C ALA A 46 10.61 59.05 -7.85
N PHE A 47 11.10 57.86 -7.45
CA PHE A 47 11.56 56.83 -8.41
C PHE A 47 10.54 55.73 -8.71
N TYR A 48 9.89 55.17 -7.68
CA TYR A 48 8.87 54.13 -7.83
C TYR A 48 7.51 54.74 -8.20
N GLY A 49 7.15 55.79 -7.47
CA GLY A 49 5.90 56.52 -7.58
C GLY A 49 4.96 56.32 -6.40
N GLU A 50 4.03 57.26 -6.26
CA GLU A 50 2.95 57.22 -5.29
C GLU A 50 1.61 57.13 -5.99
N GLU A 51 0.71 56.33 -5.44
CA GLU A 51 -0.68 56.29 -5.88
C GLU A 51 -1.37 57.55 -5.38
N ALA A 52 -1.58 58.52 -6.26
CA ALA A 52 -2.24 59.77 -5.92
C ALA A 52 -3.77 59.61 -5.87
N GLN A 53 -4.30 58.79 -6.78
CA GLN A 53 -5.73 58.53 -6.86
C GLN A 53 -5.97 57.19 -7.55
N ARG A 54 -7.13 56.60 -7.27
CA ARG A 54 -7.66 55.47 -8.01
C ARG A 54 -9.00 55.84 -8.64
N ILE A 55 -9.17 55.53 -9.92
CA ILE A 55 -10.36 55.90 -10.70
C ILE A 55 -10.98 54.66 -11.34
N MET A 56 -12.31 54.60 -11.37
CA MET A 56 -13.04 53.58 -12.11
C MET A 56 -13.20 54.02 -13.57
N ARG A 57 -12.82 53.17 -14.51
CA ARG A 57 -13.05 53.37 -15.94
C ARG A 57 -13.73 52.13 -16.52
N GLY A 58 -15.05 52.21 -16.71
CA GLY A 58 -15.87 51.06 -17.08
C GLY A 58 -16.00 50.11 -15.89
N THR A 59 -15.60 48.85 -16.07
CA THR A 59 -15.51 47.84 -15.01
C THR A 59 -14.13 47.78 -14.35
N ASP A 60 -13.15 48.50 -14.87
CA ASP A 60 -11.75 48.40 -14.45
C ASP A 60 -11.34 49.54 -13.52
N GLU A 61 -10.52 49.17 -12.54
CA GLU A 61 -9.97 50.09 -11.55
C GLU A 61 -8.55 50.52 -11.93
N ILE A 62 -8.36 51.79 -12.29
CA ILE A 62 -7.08 52.35 -12.76
C ILE A 62 -6.42 53.19 -11.67
N ARG A 63 -5.13 52.90 -11.41
CA ARG A 63 -4.29 53.64 -10.46
C ARG A 63 -3.55 54.79 -11.15
N VAL A 64 -3.72 56.00 -10.64
CA VAL A 64 -3.00 57.21 -11.08
C VAL A 64 -1.75 57.36 -10.22
N MET A 65 -0.58 57.17 -10.85
CA MET A 65 0.72 57.19 -10.16
C MET A 65 1.47 58.50 -10.46
N VAL A 66 1.95 59.18 -9.41
CA VAL A 66 2.82 60.36 -9.51
C VAL A 66 4.26 59.94 -9.25
N ARG A 67 5.17 60.31 -10.15
CA ARG A 67 6.61 59.99 -10.09
C ARG A 67 7.40 60.89 -11.04
N LEU A 68 8.73 60.90 -10.90
CA LEU A 68 9.61 61.63 -11.81
C LEU A 68 9.51 61.11 -13.27
N PRO A 69 9.77 61.97 -14.26
CA PRO A 69 9.89 61.56 -15.66
C PRO A 69 10.86 60.40 -15.85
N LYS A 70 10.59 59.53 -16.82
CA LYS A 70 11.39 58.30 -17.05
C LYS A 70 12.89 58.59 -17.21
N LYS A 71 13.24 59.68 -17.90
CA LYS A 71 14.65 60.09 -18.14
C LYS A 71 15.41 60.35 -16.83
N ASP A 72 14.73 60.97 -15.86
CA ASP A 72 15.35 61.33 -14.59
C ASP A 72 15.50 60.12 -13.65
N ARG A 73 14.67 59.08 -13.83
CA ARG A 73 14.71 57.86 -13.01
C ARG A 73 15.77 56.84 -13.42
N GLN A 74 16.41 57.02 -14.57
CA GLN A 74 17.39 56.08 -15.11
C GLN A 74 18.85 56.40 -14.72
N SER A 75 19.09 57.48 -13.96
CA SER A 75 20.43 57.93 -13.59
C SER A 75 20.60 58.12 -12.09
N LEU A 76 21.68 57.56 -11.53
CA LEU A 76 22.10 57.77 -10.15
C LEU A 76 22.48 59.24 -9.87
N HIS A 77 22.82 59.99 -10.90
CA HIS A 77 23.13 61.41 -10.76
C HIS A 77 21.89 62.25 -10.39
N THR A 78 20.70 61.86 -10.86
CA THR A 78 19.43 62.47 -10.43
C THR A 78 19.19 62.23 -8.94
N LEU A 79 19.50 61.03 -8.45
CA LEU A 79 19.35 60.68 -7.03
C LEU A 79 20.21 61.61 -6.16
N ALA A 80 21.46 61.87 -6.54
CA ALA A 80 22.34 62.78 -5.81
C ALA A 80 21.85 64.23 -5.75
N ARG A 81 21.08 64.68 -6.74
CA ARG A 81 20.51 66.04 -6.84
C ARG A 81 19.07 66.13 -6.32
N LEU A 82 18.48 65.01 -5.90
CA LEU A 82 17.12 64.98 -5.38
C LEU A 82 17.03 65.87 -4.14
N LYS A 83 16.01 66.74 -4.08
CA LYS A 83 15.75 67.58 -2.90
C LYS A 83 14.75 66.88 -2.00
N ILE A 84 15.05 66.83 -0.71
CA ILE A 84 14.23 66.25 0.35
C ILE A 84 13.66 67.40 1.19
N ARG A 85 12.36 67.38 1.40
CA ARG A 85 11.65 68.35 2.25
C ARG A 85 11.77 67.95 3.72
N THR A 86 12.23 68.88 4.55
CA THR A 86 12.25 68.75 6.02
C THR A 86 10.85 69.01 6.58
N PRO A 87 10.57 68.56 7.82
CA PRO A 87 9.30 68.88 8.49
C PRO A 87 9.06 70.39 8.67
N SER A 88 10.14 71.17 8.76
CA SER A 88 10.10 72.64 8.79
C SER A 88 9.79 73.30 7.44
N GLY A 89 9.64 72.52 6.36
CA GLY A 89 9.29 73.00 5.02
C GLY A 89 10.48 73.36 4.13
N SER A 90 11.71 73.35 4.66
CA SER A 90 12.94 73.60 3.89
C SER A 90 13.28 72.43 2.97
N GLU A 91 13.85 72.72 1.80
CA GLU A 91 14.35 71.71 0.86
C GLU A 91 15.88 71.57 0.96
N VAL A 92 16.35 70.36 1.19
CA VAL A 92 17.79 70.06 1.34
C VAL A 92 18.20 68.95 0.37
N PRO A 93 19.37 69.03 -0.31
CA PRO A 93 19.84 67.97 -1.20
C PRO A 93 20.00 66.62 -0.46
N LEU A 94 19.62 65.52 -1.11
CA LEU A 94 19.70 64.16 -0.56
C LEU A 94 21.11 63.83 -0.06
N ALA A 95 22.14 64.23 -0.81
CA ALA A 95 23.55 64.00 -0.45
C ALA A 95 23.96 64.64 0.90
N THR A 96 23.27 65.70 1.35
CA THR A 96 23.54 66.37 2.62
C THR A 96 22.88 65.66 3.81
N VAL A 97 21.79 64.92 3.57
CA VAL A 97 20.95 64.31 4.61
C VAL A 97 21.06 62.79 4.68
N ALA A 98 21.56 62.13 3.64
CA ALA A 98 21.71 60.68 3.59
C ALA A 98 22.96 60.26 2.82
N ASP A 99 23.55 59.15 3.24
CA ASP A 99 24.49 58.37 2.43
C ASP A 99 23.75 57.20 1.79
N PHE A 100 24.20 56.78 0.60
CA PHE A 100 23.70 55.57 -0.03
C PHE A 100 24.85 54.66 -0.42
N LYS A 101 24.70 53.36 -0.20
CA LYS A 101 25.68 52.33 -0.58
C LYS A 101 25.00 51.23 -1.37
N PRO A 102 25.61 50.78 -2.49
CA PRO A 102 25.19 49.54 -3.15
C PRO A 102 25.35 48.36 -2.18
N THR A 103 24.27 47.60 -1.97
CA THR A 103 24.26 46.39 -1.16
C THR A 103 23.56 45.27 -1.93
N LYS A 104 23.77 44.03 -1.51
CA LYS A 104 23.02 42.88 -2.00
C LYS A 104 22.00 42.46 -0.97
N SER A 105 20.73 42.59 -1.33
CA SER A 105 19.62 42.21 -0.47
C SER A 105 18.96 40.93 -0.96
N PRO A 106 18.56 40.01 -0.08
CA PRO A 106 17.84 38.81 -0.46
C PRO A 106 16.57 39.16 -1.28
N SER A 107 16.51 38.70 -2.54
CA SER A 107 15.32 38.88 -3.40
C SER A 107 14.05 38.19 -2.87
N PHE A 108 14.20 37.07 -2.16
CA PHE A 108 13.13 36.39 -1.43
C PHE A 108 13.69 35.60 -0.25
N VAL A 109 12.98 35.54 0.88
CA VAL A 109 13.33 34.61 1.97
C VAL A 109 12.24 33.55 2.02
N GLU A 110 12.62 32.30 1.78
CA GLU A 110 11.71 31.17 1.86
C GLU A 110 11.85 30.49 3.21
N ARG A 111 10.72 30.26 3.89
CA ARG A 111 10.70 29.60 5.20
C ARG A 111 9.77 28.40 5.19
N ASN A 112 10.18 27.33 5.85
CA ASN A 112 9.35 26.18 6.19
C ASN A 112 9.43 25.97 7.70
N ASP A 113 8.28 25.90 8.38
CA ASP A 113 8.21 25.79 9.85
C ASP A 113 9.09 26.81 10.58
N LYS A 114 9.08 28.07 10.09
CA LYS A 114 9.87 29.21 10.60
C LYS A 114 11.39 29.13 10.37
N ALA A 115 11.93 28.00 9.90
CA ALA A 115 13.32 27.89 9.47
C ALA A 115 13.49 28.42 8.04
N GLU A 116 14.60 29.11 7.76
CA GLU A 116 14.97 29.49 6.39
C GLU A 116 15.41 28.25 5.61
N VAL A 117 14.90 28.09 4.39
CA VAL A 117 15.11 26.89 3.58
C VAL A 117 15.56 27.23 2.18
N ILE A 118 16.43 26.38 1.64
CA ILE A 118 16.80 26.37 0.22
C ILE A 118 16.16 25.12 -0.39
N ARG A 119 15.33 25.32 -1.41
CA ARG A 119 14.75 24.18 -2.15
C ARG A 119 15.70 23.71 -3.23
N ILE A 120 15.99 22.41 -3.18
CA ILE A 120 16.75 21.70 -4.20
C ILE A 120 15.80 20.66 -4.78
N GLY A 121 15.74 20.57 -6.10
CA GLY A 121 14.83 19.67 -6.79
C GLY A 121 15.48 19.04 -8.01
N ALA A 122 14.94 17.92 -8.43
CA ALA A 122 15.32 17.20 -9.63
C ALA A 122 14.07 16.73 -10.36
N ARG A 123 14.12 16.70 -11.70
CA ARG A 123 13.05 16.19 -12.54
C ARG A 123 13.47 14.82 -13.08
N PRO A 124 12.62 13.77 -13.00
CA PRO A 124 12.90 12.50 -13.63
C PRO A 124 12.97 12.63 -15.16
N LYS A 125 13.58 11.65 -15.83
CA LYS A 125 13.65 11.61 -17.29
C LYS A 125 12.30 11.31 -17.95
N ASP A 126 11.54 10.41 -17.35
CA ASP A 126 10.20 9.98 -17.77
C ASP A 126 9.40 9.46 -16.56
N ASP A 127 8.14 9.11 -16.77
CA ASP A 127 7.23 8.60 -15.74
C ASP A 127 7.55 7.17 -15.27
N THR A 128 8.50 6.47 -15.91
CA THR A 128 8.91 5.11 -15.54
C THR A 128 9.99 5.09 -14.47
N VAL A 129 10.60 6.24 -14.18
CA VAL A 129 11.66 6.38 -13.19
C VAL A 129 11.09 6.23 -11.76
N ASP A 130 11.64 5.30 -10.99
CA ASP A 130 11.32 5.14 -9.57
C ASP A 130 11.98 6.24 -8.72
N ILE A 131 11.27 7.36 -8.55
CA ILE A 131 11.67 8.51 -7.75
C ILE A 131 11.93 8.11 -6.28
N LEU A 132 11.18 7.13 -5.74
CA LEU A 132 11.31 6.71 -4.34
C LEU A 132 12.57 5.89 -4.12
N LYS A 133 13.01 5.10 -5.11
CA LYS A 133 14.30 4.41 -5.08
C LYS A 133 15.45 5.42 -5.10
N ILE A 134 15.43 6.38 -6.03
CA ILE A 134 16.47 7.43 -6.11
C ILE A 134 16.58 8.19 -4.78
N ALA A 135 15.46 8.58 -4.18
CA ALA A 135 15.45 9.26 -2.89
C ALA A 135 16.02 8.42 -1.74
N ARG A 136 15.81 7.10 -1.76
CA ARG A 136 16.41 6.18 -0.77
C ARG A 136 17.91 6.03 -0.99
N ASP A 137 18.36 5.91 -2.22
CA ASP A 137 19.76 5.72 -2.59
C ASP A 137 20.59 7.00 -2.33
N MET A 138 19.99 8.19 -2.50
CA MET A 138 20.65 9.48 -2.23
C MET A 138 20.69 9.85 -0.75
N LYS A 139 19.81 9.27 0.08
CA LYS A 139 19.69 9.62 1.50
C LYS A 139 21.01 9.50 2.29
N PRO A 140 21.82 8.42 2.14
CA PRO A 140 23.09 8.28 2.86
C PRO A 140 24.11 9.37 2.49
N GLU A 141 24.23 9.69 1.20
CA GLU A 141 25.13 10.73 0.69
C GLU A 141 24.75 12.12 1.23
N ILE A 142 23.45 12.46 1.19
CA ILE A 142 22.93 13.71 1.75
C ILE A 142 23.19 13.78 3.26
N GLN A 143 22.95 12.67 3.98
CA GLN A 143 23.17 12.62 5.43
C GLN A 143 24.65 12.82 5.79
N LYS A 144 25.58 12.32 4.98
CA LYS A 144 27.01 12.53 5.18
C LYS A 144 27.38 14.01 5.13
N ILE A 145 26.93 14.73 4.10
CA ILE A 145 27.17 16.18 3.94
C ILE A 145 26.57 16.97 5.11
N ILE A 146 25.39 16.58 5.58
CA ILE A 146 24.71 17.26 6.69
C ILE A 146 25.41 16.99 8.02
N ASN A 147 25.96 15.80 8.23
CA ASN A 147 26.69 15.48 9.45
C ASN A 147 28.02 16.25 9.56
N GLU A 148 28.58 16.71 8.43
CA GLU A 148 29.77 17.58 8.40
C GLU A 148 29.44 19.01 8.86
N GLU A 149 28.19 19.46 8.71
CA GLU A 149 27.72 20.82 9.04
C GLU A 149 26.65 20.82 10.15
N LYS A 150 27.06 21.14 11.40
CA LYS A 150 26.24 20.94 12.61
C LYS A 150 24.89 21.67 12.68
N ASN A 151 24.62 22.63 11.79
CA ASN A 151 23.41 23.46 11.80
C ASN A 151 22.49 23.22 10.59
N LEU A 152 22.76 22.21 9.78
CA LEU A 152 21.93 21.88 8.62
C LEU A 152 21.01 20.70 8.94
N SER A 153 19.80 20.76 8.39
CA SER A 153 18.89 19.62 8.33
C SER A 153 18.26 19.59 6.95
N PHE A 154 17.77 18.43 6.53
CA PHE A 154 17.02 18.30 5.30
C PHE A 154 15.72 17.55 5.53
N GLN A 155 14.75 17.87 4.69
CA GLN A 155 13.45 17.23 4.68
C GLN A 155 13.04 17.03 3.22
N TYR A 156 12.56 15.83 2.88
CA TYR A 156 11.93 15.62 1.58
C TYR A 156 10.59 16.37 1.54
N THR A 157 10.25 16.90 0.36
CA THR A 157 9.01 17.65 0.10
C THR A 157 8.41 17.22 -1.23
N GLY A 158 7.18 17.62 -1.52
CA GLY A 158 6.43 17.22 -2.72
C GLY A 158 6.17 15.70 -2.78
N TYR A 159 6.28 15.13 -3.98
CA TYR A 159 5.94 13.73 -4.28
C TYR A 159 6.52 12.72 -3.27
N ILE A 160 7.80 12.83 -2.89
CA ILE A 160 8.42 11.87 -1.96
C ILE A 160 7.77 11.92 -0.57
N ALA A 161 7.47 13.13 -0.07
CA ALA A 161 6.85 13.32 1.23
C ALA A 161 5.38 12.89 1.23
N GLU A 162 4.64 13.27 0.19
CA GLU A 162 3.24 12.86 -0.02
C GLU A 162 3.13 11.34 -0.09
N HIS A 163 3.99 10.67 -0.86
CA HIS A 163 4.01 9.20 -0.94
C HIS A 163 4.29 8.54 0.41
N ALA A 164 5.21 9.09 1.21
CA ALA A 164 5.50 8.54 2.54
C ALA A 164 4.30 8.69 3.50
N GLU A 165 3.63 9.85 3.49
CA GLU A 165 2.45 10.08 4.32
C GLU A 165 1.25 9.23 3.86
N LEU A 166 0.99 9.22 2.55
CA LEU A 166 -0.08 8.43 1.94
C LEU A 166 0.11 6.94 2.23
N LYS A 167 1.34 6.41 2.12
CA LYS A 167 1.60 4.99 2.41
C LYS A 167 1.19 4.61 3.84
N ARG A 168 1.57 5.39 4.85
CA ARG A 168 1.24 5.07 6.25
C ARG A 168 -0.25 5.17 6.53
N ARG A 169 -0.90 6.27 6.09
CA ARG A 169 -2.35 6.46 6.27
C ARG A 169 -3.15 5.40 5.50
N ASN A 170 -2.75 5.08 4.27
CA ASN A 170 -3.45 4.13 3.42
C ASN A 170 -3.31 2.69 3.91
N ILE A 171 -2.19 2.27 4.51
CA ILE A 171 -2.07 0.91 5.07
C ILE A 171 -3.05 0.73 6.23
N ILE A 172 -3.08 1.66 7.19
CA ILE A 172 -3.99 1.57 8.34
C ILE A 172 -5.44 1.66 7.86
N ALA A 173 -5.75 2.61 6.97
CA ALA A 173 -7.10 2.77 6.43
C ALA A 173 -7.54 1.53 5.61
N SER A 174 -6.64 0.94 4.81
CA SER A 174 -6.91 -0.25 4.00
C SER A 174 -7.13 -1.48 4.87
N ILE A 175 -6.32 -1.68 5.92
CA ILE A 175 -6.50 -2.79 6.86
C ILE A 175 -7.84 -2.63 7.60
N THR A 176 -8.13 -1.44 8.13
CA THR A 176 -9.38 -1.17 8.84
C THR A 176 -10.59 -1.33 7.93
N LEU A 177 -10.54 -0.84 6.69
CA LEU A 177 -11.62 -0.99 5.71
C LEU A 177 -11.82 -2.46 5.31
N THR A 178 -10.74 -3.18 5.03
CA THR A 178 -10.81 -4.61 4.68
C THR A 178 -11.40 -5.42 5.82
N PHE A 179 -10.97 -5.14 7.06
CA PHE A 179 -11.52 -5.78 8.25
C PHE A 179 -13.00 -5.44 8.46
N ALA A 180 -13.39 -4.17 8.31
CA ALA A 180 -14.78 -3.74 8.43
C ALA A 180 -15.68 -4.41 7.38
N LEU A 181 -15.24 -4.43 6.11
CA LEU A 181 -15.96 -5.11 5.03
C LEU A 181 -16.06 -6.61 5.29
N PHE A 182 -14.97 -7.26 5.69
CA PHE A 182 -14.98 -8.68 6.03
C PHE A 182 -15.90 -8.99 7.22
N ALA A 183 -15.91 -8.16 8.26
CA ALA A 183 -16.80 -8.31 9.40
C ALA A 183 -18.27 -8.17 8.99
N LEU A 184 -18.58 -7.19 8.14
CA LEU A 184 -19.92 -6.97 7.60
C LEU A 184 -20.42 -8.16 6.77
N LEU A 185 -19.52 -8.88 6.09
CA LEU A 185 -19.83 -10.15 5.43
C LEU A 185 -19.96 -11.29 6.46
N ALA A 186 -19.03 -11.45 7.38
CA ALA A 186 -18.99 -12.55 8.33
C ALA A 186 -20.21 -12.63 9.26
N ILE A 187 -20.83 -11.49 9.60
CA ILE A 187 -22.02 -11.43 10.46
C ILE A 187 -23.20 -12.23 9.85
N PRO A 188 -23.66 -11.95 8.60
CA PRO A 188 -24.67 -12.76 7.92
C PRO A 188 -24.36 -14.26 7.85
N PHE A 189 -23.11 -14.63 7.54
CA PHE A 189 -22.72 -16.05 7.39
C PHE A 189 -22.58 -16.79 8.72
N LYS A 190 -22.48 -16.08 9.86
CA LYS A 190 -22.17 -16.67 11.19
C LYS A 190 -20.94 -17.58 11.15
N SER A 191 -19.98 -17.27 10.28
CA SER A 191 -18.77 -18.07 10.04
C SER A 191 -17.66 -17.17 9.51
N VAL A 192 -16.43 -17.45 9.93
CA VAL A 192 -15.23 -16.72 9.47
C VAL A 192 -14.75 -17.26 8.11
N MET A 193 -14.99 -18.54 7.80
CA MET A 193 -14.48 -19.16 6.58
C MET A 193 -15.42 -19.01 5.39
N GLN A 194 -16.74 -18.99 5.63
CA GLN A 194 -17.73 -18.91 4.55
C GLN A 194 -17.70 -17.63 3.72
N PRO A 195 -17.46 -16.43 4.28
CA PRO A 195 -17.28 -15.21 3.50
C PRO A 195 -16.14 -15.31 2.49
N ILE A 196 -15.07 -16.04 2.80
CA ILE A 196 -13.91 -16.22 1.91
C ILE A 196 -14.33 -16.96 0.63
N TYR A 197 -15.17 -18.00 0.75
CA TYR A 197 -15.66 -18.74 -0.41
C TYR A 197 -16.52 -17.88 -1.33
N VAL A 198 -17.25 -16.93 -0.77
CA VAL A 198 -18.05 -15.96 -1.53
C VAL A 198 -17.16 -14.92 -2.22
N LEU A 199 -16.11 -14.46 -1.55
CA LEU A 199 -15.13 -13.54 -2.15
C LEU A 199 -14.39 -14.17 -3.34
N LEU A 200 -14.31 -15.50 -3.45
CA LEU A 200 -13.74 -16.18 -4.64
C LEU A 200 -14.56 -15.93 -5.91
N ALA A 201 -15.85 -15.62 -5.81
CA ALA A 201 -16.68 -15.31 -6.98
C ALA A 201 -16.47 -13.87 -7.49
N LEU A 202 -15.94 -12.97 -6.65
CA LEU A 202 -15.79 -11.55 -6.97
C LEU A 202 -14.83 -11.29 -8.16
N PRO A 203 -13.63 -11.91 -8.25
CA PRO A 203 -12.75 -11.72 -9.39
C PRO A 203 -13.42 -12.08 -10.72
N PHE A 204 -14.29 -13.09 -10.74
CA PHE A 204 -15.01 -13.48 -11.94
C PHE A 204 -16.05 -12.43 -12.34
N GLY A 205 -16.72 -11.79 -11.39
CA GLY A 205 -17.56 -10.63 -11.67
C GLY A 205 -16.78 -9.48 -12.30
N VAL A 206 -15.58 -9.18 -11.78
CA VAL A 206 -14.69 -8.16 -12.35
C VAL A 206 -14.27 -8.53 -13.78
N ILE A 207 -13.94 -9.80 -14.04
CA ILE A 207 -13.66 -10.29 -15.40
C ILE A 207 -14.87 -10.06 -16.31
N GLY A 208 -16.08 -10.37 -15.85
CA GLY A 208 -17.32 -10.09 -16.58
C GLY A 208 -17.51 -8.61 -16.91
N ALA A 209 -17.23 -7.73 -15.94
CA ALA A 209 -17.27 -6.28 -16.13
C ALA A 209 -16.25 -5.79 -17.16
N MET A 210 -15.03 -6.35 -17.15
CA MET A 210 -13.99 -6.05 -18.13
C MET A 210 -14.37 -6.53 -19.54
N ILE A 211 -14.94 -7.74 -19.66
CA ILE A 211 -15.47 -8.24 -20.93
C ILE A 211 -16.58 -7.32 -21.43
N GLY A 212 -17.48 -6.84 -20.56
CA GLY A 212 -18.50 -5.86 -20.92
C GLY A 212 -17.93 -4.57 -21.48
N HIS A 213 -16.88 -4.03 -20.86
CA HIS A 213 -16.20 -2.82 -21.35
C HIS A 213 -15.57 -3.04 -22.72
N LEU A 214 -14.97 -4.22 -22.93
CA LEU A 214 -14.40 -4.60 -24.22
C LEU A 214 -15.48 -4.71 -25.31
N VAL A 215 -16.60 -5.36 -25.00
CA VAL A 215 -17.75 -5.51 -25.92
C VAL A 215 -18.37 -4.16 -26.28
N MET A 216 -18.49 -3.25 -25.32
CA MET A 216 -19.04 -1.90 -25.52
C MET A 216 -18.02 -0.92 -26.11
N GLY A 217 -16.74 -1.30 -26.23
CA GLY A 217 -15.68 -0.43 -26.76
C GLY A 217 -15.36 0.78 -25.87
N ILE A 218 -15.58 0.68 -24.56
CA ILE A 218 -15.38 1.78 -23.61
C ILE A 218 -14.19 1.53 -22.68
N ASN A 219 -13.46 2.60 -22.35
CA ASN A 219 -12.33 2.53 -21.43
C ASN A 219 -12.81 2.41 -19.97
N LEU A 220 -12.00 1.74 -19.15
CA LEU A 220 -12.22 1.70 -17.71
C LEU A 220 -12.07 3.10 -17.10
N SER A 221 -13.04 3.49 -16.29
CA SER A 221 -13.09 4.78 -15.60
C SER A 221 -13.36 4.60 -14.11
N TRP A 222 -13.29 5.68 -13.34
CA TRP A 222 -13.72 5.68 -11.94
C TRP A 222 -15.19 5.25 -11.77
N LEU A 223 -16.05 5.55 -12.74
CA LEU A 223 -17.44 5.11 -12.72
C LEU A 223 -17.59 3.61 -12.96
N SER A 224 -16.70 3.00 -13.76
CA SER A 224 -16.62 1.55 -13.91
C SER A 224 -16.31 0.86 -12.57
N ILE A 225 -15.43 1.46 -11.76
CA ILE A 225 -15.08 0.95 -10.42
C ILE A 225 -16.30 0.98 -9.49
N PHE A 226 -17.10 2.05 -9.51
CA PHE A 226 -18.36 2.08 -8.77
C PHE A 226 -19.34 1.01 -9.23
N GLY A 227 -19.42 0.75 -10.53
CA GLY A 227 -20.22 -0.37 -11.07
C GLY A 227 -19.74 -1.73 -10.58
N MET A 228 -18.43 -1.95 -10.50
CA MET A 228 -17.83 -3.17 -9.94
C MET A 228 -18.05 -3.31 -8.43
N LEU A 229 -18.09 -2.20 -7.68
CA LEU A 229 -18.46 -2.20 -6.26
C LEU A 229 -19.93 -2.57 -6.06
N ALA A 230 -20.84 -2.04 -6.89
CA ALA A 230 -22.25 -2.41 -6.86
C ALA A 230 -22.45 -3.90 -7.21
N LEU A 231 -21.72 -4.38 -8.22
CA LEU A 231 -21.67 -5.79 -8.61
C LEU A 231 -21.26 -6.69 -7.44
N ALA A 232 -20.25 -6.29 -6.67
CA ALA A 232 -19.79 -7.04 -5.49
C ALA A 232 -20.96 -7.33 -4.52
N GLY A 233 -21.80 -6.34 -4.26
CA GLY A 233 -22.97 -6.49 -3.39
C GLY A 233 -23.98 -7.51 -3.92
N VAL A 234 -24.28 -7.47 -5.23
CA VAL A 234 -25.21 -8.43 -5.87
C VAL A 234 -24.67 -9.86 -5.77
N VAL A 235 -23.39 -10.06 -6.12
CA VAL A 235 -22.74 -11.39 -6.09
C VAL A 235 -22.67 -11.94 -4.66
N VAL A 236 -22.36 -11.09 -3.69
CA VAL A 236 -22.35 -11.45 -2.27
C VAL A 236 -23.74 -11.90 -1.82
N ASN A 237 -24.80 -11.16 -2.19
CA ASN A 237 -26.16 -11.50 -1.82
C ASN A 237 -26.59 -12.86 -2.38
N ASP A 238 -26.34 -13.12 -3.66
CA ASP A 238 -26.70 -14.38 -4.31
C ASP A 238 -25.96 -15.57 -3.69
N SER A 239 -24.67 -15.38 -3.39
CA SER A 239 -23.86 -16.38 -2.71
C SER A 239 -24.29 -16.61 -1.26
N LEU A 240 -24.65 -15.56 -0.53
CA LEU A 240 -25.13 -15.64 0.85
C LEU A 240 -26.38 -16.50 0.95
N VAL A 241 -27.36 -16.26 0.07
CA VAL A 241 -28.63 -17.00 0.04
C VAL A 241 -28.41 -18.48 -0.33
N MET A 242 -27.43 -18.77 -1.19
CA MET A 242 -27.03 -20.13 -1.53
C MET A 242 -26.42 -20.84 -0.31
N VAL A 243 -25.39 -20.24 0.30
CA VAL A 243 -24.67 -20.80 1.45
C VAL A 243 -25.59 -20.97 2.66
N ASP A 244 -26.49 -20.02 2.93
CA ASP A 244 -27.50 -20.16 3.99
C ASP A 244 -28.41 -21.37 3.77
N HIS A 245 -28.85 -21.61 2.52
CA HIS A 245 -29.67 -22.77 2.20
C HIS A 245 -28.90 -24.08 2.43
N VAL A 246 -27.64 -24.14 1.99
CA VAL A 246 -26.76 -25.28 2.24
C VAL A 246 -26.60 -25.52 3.74
N ASN A 247 -26.29 -24.48 4.51
CA ASN A 247 -26.14 -24.55 5.96
C ASN A 247 -27.42 -25.03 6.65
N ARG A 248 -28.59 -24.61 6.18
CA ARG A 248 -29.88 -25.09 6.71
C ARG A 248 -30.07 -26.58 6.44
N LYS A 249 -29.78 -27.05 5.22
CA LYS A 249 -29.83 -28.48 4.88
C LYS A 249 -28.85 -29.34 5.67
N LEU A 250 -27.66 -28.83 5.92
CA LEU A 250 -26.70 -29.50 6.81
C LEU A 250 -27.24 -29.64 8.25
N LYS A 251 -27.93 -28.61 8.78
CA LYS A 251 -28.57 -28.66 10.11
C LYS A 251 -29.75 -29.63 10.16
N GLU A 252 -30.42 -29.86 9.03
CA GLU A 252 -31.45 -30.90 8.86
C GLU A 252 -30.84 -32.32 8.80
N GLY A 253 -29.52 -32.47 8.88
CA GLY A 253 -28.81 -33.76 8.85
C GLY A 253 -28.48 -34.27 7.45
N MET A 254 -28.64 -33.44 6.42
CA MET A 254 -28.29 -33.81 5.05
C MET A 254 -26.77 -33.78 4.82
N ASP A 255 -26.26 -34.76 4.07
CA ASP A 255 -24.88 -34.76 3.58
C ASP A 255 -24.56 -33.51 2.74
N LEU A 256 -23.34 -32.98 2.86
CA LEU A 256 -22.93 -31.72 2.22
C LEU A 256 -23.09 -31.74 0.70
N LYS A 257 -22.76 -32.85 0.05
CA LYS A 257 -22.88 -32.96 -1.41
C LYS A 257 -24.33 -32.91 -1.86
N ARG A 258 -25.21 -33.63 -1.16
CA ARG A 258 -26.65 -33.58 -1.43
C ARG A 258 -27.23 -32.21 -1.13
N ALA A 259 -26.84 -31.61 0.00
CA ALA A 259 -27.25 -30.26 0.40
C ALA A 259 -26.85 -29.22 -0.65
N ALA A 260 -25.62 -29.29 -1.18
CA ALA A 260 -25.13 -28.38 -2.22
C ALA A 260 -25.91 -28.52 -3.53
N ILE A 261 -26.19 -29.75 -3.98
CA ILE A 261 -26.96 -30.00 -5.22
C ILE A 261 -28.42 -29.53 -5.07
N GLU A 262 -29.08 -29.85 -3.96
CA GLU A 262 -30.46 -29.40 -3.72
C GLU A 262 -30.55 -27.87 -3.60
N SER A 263 -29.58 -27.26 -2.91
CA SER A 263 -29.50 -25.80 -2.80
C SER A 263 -29.29 -25.15 -4.16
N GLY A 264 -28.35 -25.67 -4.97
CA GLY A 264 -28.09 -25.18 -6.32
C GLY A 264 -29.33 -25.23 -7.21
N THR A 265 -30.03 -26.36 -7.23
CA THR A 265 -31.24 -26.54 -8.05
C THR A 265 -32.40 -25.64 -7.61
N ARG A 266 -32.64 -25.48 -6.31
CA ARG A 266 -33.67 -24.57 -5.78
C ARG A 266 -33.34 -23.10 -6.01
N ARG A 267 -32.06 -22.71 -5.97
CA ARG A 267 -31.62 -21.32 -6.08
C ARG A 267 -31.30 -20.87 -7.50
N PHE A 268 -31.18 -21.79 -8.44
CA PHE A 268 -30.95 -21.51 -9.85
C PHE A 268 -31.94 -20.46 -10.42
N ARG A 269 -33.24 -20.70 -10.27
CA ARG A 269 -34.27 -19.79 -10.83
C ARG A 269 -34.23 -18.39 -10.20
N PRO A 270 -34.26 -18.24 -8.86
CA PRO A 270 -34.17 -16.92 -8.24
C PRO A 270 -32.92 -16.13 -8.64
N ILE A 271 -31.74 -16.76 -8.63
CA ILE A 271 -30.46 -16.09 -8.92
C ILE A 271 -30.37 -15.67 -10.39
N LEU A 272 -30.86 -16.51 -11.31
CA LEU A 272 -30.92 -16.12 -12.72
C LEU A 272 -31.89 -14.97 -12.96
N LEU A 273 -33.05 -14.97 -12.30
CA LEU A 273 -34.03 -13.91 -12.46
C LEU A 273 -33.48 -12.56 -11.97
N THR A 274 -32.84 -12.50 -10.80
CA THR A 274 -32.23 -11.25 -10.29
C THR A 274 -31.15 -10.71 -11.23
N SER A 275 -30.36 -11.60 -11.80
CA SER A 275 -29.29 -11.23 -12.71
C SER A 275 -29.82 -10.69 -14.03
N LEU A 276 -30.80 -11.40 -14.60
CA LEU A 276 -31.42 -11.01 -15.86
C LEU A 276 -32.23 -9.73 -15.72
N THR A 277 -32.96 -9.53 -14.62
CA THR A 277 -33.69 -8.28 -14.38
C THR A 277 -32.76 -7.10 -14.15
N THR A 278 -31.64 -7.30 -13.44
CA THR A 278 -30.62 -6.25 -13.28
C THR A 278 -30.04 -5.83 -14.62
N PHE A 279 -29.67 -6.80 -15.47
CA PHE A 279 -29.16 -6.50 -16.80
C PHE A 279 -30.23 -5.85 -17.68
N ALA A 280 -31.45 -6.39 -17.71
CA ALA A 280 -32.56 -5.86 -18.50
C ALA A 280 -32.95 -4.44 -18.06
N GLY A 281 -32.87 -4.12 -16.77
CA GLY A 281 -33.13 -2.78 -16.25
C GLY A 281 -32.07 -1.76 -16.65
N LEU A 282 -30.81 -2.19 -16.79
CA LEU A 282 -29.70 -1.34 -17.25
C LEU A 282 -29.59 -1.29 -18.77
N PHE A 283 -30.17 -2.24 -19.49
CA PHE A 283 -30.05 -2.36 -20.93
C PHE A 283 -30.50 -1.10 -21.70
N PRO A 284 -31.62 -0.43 -21.37
CA PRO A 284 -32.00 0.83 -22.03
C PRO A 284 -30.95 1.93 -21.86
N LEU A 285 -30.34 2.03 -20.67
CA LEU A 285 -29.28 3.01 -20.39
C LEU A 285 -28.02 2.72 -21.21
N LEU A 286 -27.68 1.45 -21.44
CA LEU A 286 -26.55 1.05 -22.28
C LEU A 286 -26.73 1.43 -23.76
N MET A 287 -27.98 1.60 -24.21
CA MET A 287 -28.31 1.98 -25.59
C MET A 287 -28.56 3.49 -25.76
N ASP A 288 -28.55 4.27 -24.67
CA ASP A 288 -28.81 5.71 -24.72
C ASP A 288 -27.54 6.48 -25.14
N ASN A 289 -27.70 7.39 -26.11
CA ASN A 289 -26.63 8.22 -26.65
C ASN A 289 -26.56 9.63 -26.03
N SER A 290 -27.47 9.96 -25.10
CA SER A 290 -27.51 11.26 -24.43
C SER A 290 -26.22 11.54 -23.62
N LEU A 291 -25.81 12.81 -23.52
CA LEU A 291 -24.59 13.19 -22.78
C LEU A 291 -24.67 12.78 -21.30
N GLN A 292 -25.86 12.86 -20.70
CA GLN A 292 -26.09 12.43 -19.33
C GLN A 292 -25.94 10.91 -19.18
N ALA A 293 -26.42 10.12 -20.14
CA ALA A 293 -26.26 8.67 -20.13
C ALA A 293 -24.80 8.26 -20.31
N GLN A 294 -24.03 8.92 -21.19
CA GLN A 294 -22.62 8.59 -21.45
C GLN A 294 -21.76 8.59 -20.19
N PHE A 295 -22.07 9.44 -19.20
CA PHE A 295 -21.41 9.37 -17.90
C PHE A 295 -21.71 8.07 -17.15
N LEU A 296 -22.95 7.58 -17.18
CA LEU A 296 -23.39 6.40 -16.43
C LEU A 296 -23.14 5.07 -17.16
N ILE A 297 -22.95 5.08 -18.49
CA ILE A 297 -22.73 3.88 -19.30
C ILE A 297 -21.57 3.00 -18.78
N PRO A 298 -20.38 3.53 -18.40
CA PRO A 298 -19.31 2.69 -17.85
C PRO A 298 -19.70 1.99 -16.54
N MET A 299 -20.46 2.67 -15.67
CA MET A 299 -20.97 2.09 -14.44
C MET A 299 -21.97 0.97 -14.72
N ALA A 300 -22.94 1.24 -15.58
CA ALA A 300 -23.97 0.29 -15.99
C ALA A 300 -23.37 -0.93 -16.71
N THR A 301 -22.34 -0.72 -17.52
CA THR A 301 -21.62 -1.80 -18.23
C THR A 301 -20.92 -2.72 -17.25
N SER A 302 -20.21 -2.16 -16.27
CA SER A 302 -19.55 -2.96 -15.22
C SER A 302 -20.55 -3.79 -14.42
N LEU A 303 -21.65 -3.19 -13.97
CA LEU A 303 -22.67 -3.87 -13.18
C LEU A 303 -23.42 -4.92 -14.00
N GLY A 304 -23.94 -4.55 -15.17
CA GLY A 304 -24.77 -5.41 -16.00
C GLY A 304 -24.03 -6.65 -16.49
N PHE A 305 -22.92 -6.47 -17.21
CA PHE A 305 -22.14 -7.60 -17.73
C PHE A 305 -21.44 -8.38 -16.62
N GLY A 306 -21.00 -7.68 -15.57
CA GLY A 306 -20.43 -8.30 -14.38
C GLY A 306 -21.40 -9.27 -13.72
N VAL A 307 -22.66 -8.88 -13.52
CA VAL A 307 -23.67 -9.72 -12.86
C VAL A 307 -24.01 -10.93 -13.72
N LEU A 308 -24.22 -10.76 -15.03
CA LEU A 308 -24.52 -11.88 -15.93
C LEU A 308 -23.42 -12.95 -15.89
N PHE A 309 -22.16 -12.53 -15.98
CA PHE A 309 -21.03 -13.44 -15.97
C PHE A 309 -20.79 -14.04 -14.57
N ALA A 310 -20.86 -13.21 -13.53
CA ALA A 310 -20.69 -13.66 -12.15
C ALA A 310 -21.74 -14.71 -11.77
N THR A 311 -22.97 -14.59 -12.24
CA THR A 311 -24.05 -15.53 -11.89
C THR A 311 -23.82 -16.92 -12.44
N ALA A 312 -23.39 -17.02 -13.70
CA ALA A 312 -23.03 -18.31 -14.31
C ALA A 312 -21.92 -19.00 -13.49
N ILE A 313 -20.92 -18.23 -13.05
CA ILE A 313 -19.83 -18.74 -12.23
C ILE A 313 -20.29 -19.07 -10.81
N THR A 314 -21.06 -18.19 -10.15
CA THR A 314 -21.47 -18.32 -8.75
C THR A 314 -22.30 -19.58 -8.51
N LEU A 315 -23.21 -19.90 -9.43
CA LEU A 315 -24.05 -21.11 -9.36
C LEU A 315 -23.24 -22.42 -9.37
N TYR A 316 -22.06 -22.42 -9.98
CA TYR A 316 -21.18 -23.58 -10.06
C TYR A 316 -20.05 -23.53 -9.01
N LEU A 317 -19.36 -22.40 -8.94
CA LEU A 317 -18.17 -22.19 -8.13
C LEU A 317 -18.47 -22.24 -6.64
N ILE A 318 -19.59 -21.68 -6.16
CA ILE A 318 -19.89 -21.65 -4.72
C ILE A 318 -20.12 -23.07 -4.17
N PRO A 319 -20.98 -23.93 -4.77
CA PRO A 319 -21.08 -25.33 -4.36
C PRO A 319 -19.75 -26.08 -4.39
N CYS A 320 -18.96 -25.90 -5.45
CA CYS A 320 -17.64 -26.54 -5.57
C CYS A 320 -16.66 -26.05 -4.49
N ALA A 321 -16.64 -24.75 -4.19
CA ALA A 321 -15.79 -24.16 -3.17
C ALA A 321 -16.16 -24.67 -1.77
N LEU A 322 -17.46 -24.85 -1.48
CA LEU A 322 -17.92 -25.43 -0.21
C LEU A 322 -17.49 -26.90 -0.06
N LEU A 323 -17.63 -27.70 -1.12
CA LEU A 323 -17.22 -29.10 -1.11
C LEU A 323 -15.70 -29.23 -0.98
N PHE A 324 -14.96 -28.46 -1.76
CA PHE A 324 -13.50 -28.39 -1.68
C PHE A 324 -13.05 -27.98 -0.28
N ALA A 325 -13.70 -27.00 0.34
CA ALA A 325 -13.36 -26.57 1.69
C ALA A 325 -13.59 -27.65 2.74
N ASP A 326 -14.65 -28.45 2.62
CA ASP A 326 -14.91 -29.57 3.52
C ASP A 326 -13.88 -30.69 3.35
N ASP A 327 -13.56 -31.04 2.11
CA ASP A 327 -12.50 -32.00 1.78
C ASP A 327 -11.13 -31.52 2.28
N PHE A 328 -10.81 -30.24 2.06
CA PHE A 328 -9.58 -29.61 2.52
C PHE A 328 -9.48 -29.60 4.04
N LYS A 329 -10.59 -29.32 4.74
CA LYS A 329 -10.64 -29.36 6.21
C LYS A 329 -10.46 -30.78 6.74
N LYS A 330 -11.09 -31.78 6.13
CA LYS A 330 -10.97 -33.18 6.57
C LYS A 330 -9.56 -33.71 6.35
N ILE A 331 -8.97 -33.45 5.19
CA ILE A 331 -7.67 -34.03 4.80
C ILE A 331 -6.52 -33.25 5.45
N ILE A 332 -6.41 -31.95 5.19
CA ILE A 332 -5.20 -31.20 5.52
C ILE A 332 -5.20 -30.71 6.96
N ILE A 333 -6.33 -30.19 7.45
CA ILE A 333 -6.38 -29.63 8.81
C ILE A 333 -6.31 -30.74 9.86
N THR A 334 -7.03 -31.86 9.68
CA THR A 334 -6.98 -32.97 10.63
C THR A 334 -5.57 -33.57 10.73
N ASP A 335 -4.92 -33.83 9.58
CA ASP A 335 -3.57 -34.38 9.55
C ASP A 335 -2.53 -33.40 10.10
N ALA A 336 -2.66 -32.10 9.79
CA ALA A 336 -1.77 -31.07 10.33
C ALA A 336 -1.93 -30.89 11.84
N ILE A 337 -3.16 -30.92 12.37
CA ILE A 337 -3.42 -30.85 13.82
C ILE A 337 -2.89 -32.12 14.50
N LYS A 338 -3.11 -33.31 13.92
CA LYS A 338 -2.59 -34.59 14.44
C LYS A 338 -1.06 -34.57 14.48
N ALA A 339 -0.41 -34.09 13.42
CA ALA A 339 1.04 -33.95 13.33
C ALA A 339 1.59 -32.96 14.36
N THR A 340 0.96 -31.80 14.50
CA THR A 340 1.36 -30.77 15.47
C THR A 340 1.21 -31.29 16.90
N LYS A 341 0.06 -31.90 17.22
CA LYS A 341 -0.20 -32.51 18.52
C LYS A 341 0.82 -33.62 18.84
N ASN A 342 1.13 -34.48 17.86
CA ASN A 342 2.12 -35.55 18.02
C ASN A 342 3.55 -35.03 18.19
N GLY A 343 3.91 -33.93 17.52
CA GLY A 343 5.21 -33.28 17.69
C GLY A 343 5.40 -32.70 19.09
N PHE A 344 4.37 -32.07 19.66
CA PHE A 344 4.40 -31.55 21.03
C PHE A 344 4.20 -32.63 22.10
N SER A 345 3.39 -33.66 21.87
CA SER A 345 3.20 -34.74 22.85
C SER A 345 4.43 -35.64 22.99
N ASN A 346 5.20 -35.80 21.89
CA ASN A 346 6.46 -36.55 21.88
C ASN A 346 7.69 -35.63 21.88
N TYR A 347 7.58 -34.48 22.54
CA TYR A 347 8.62 -33.43 22.55
C TYR A 347 9.99 -33.96 22.99
N PHE A 348 10.06 -34.79 24.03
CA PHE A 348 11.30 -35.44 24.52
C PHE A 348 11.40 -36.93 24.16
N ASN A 349 10.43 -37.49 23.45
CA ASN A 349 10.43 -38.91 23.10
C ASN A 349 11.02 -39.12 21.70
N PHE A 350 12.28 -39.55 21.67
CA PHE A 350 13.00 -39.87 20.43
C PHE A 350 12.73 -41.29 19.93
N ASN A 351 12.00 -42.12 20.69
CA ASN A 351 11.68 -43.48 20.33
C ASN A 351 10.39 -43.54 19.50
N GLY A 352 10.31 -44.51 18.59
CA GLY A 352 9.20 -44.66 17.65
C GLY A 352 9.51 -44.10 16.26
N ARG A 353 8.46 -44.04 15.44
CA ARG A 353 8.52 -43.67 14.01
C ARG A 353 7.53 -42.55 13.72
N ALA A 354 7.94 -41.61 12.88
CA ALA A 354 7.08 -40.55 12.35
C ALA A 354 6.80 -40.82 10.86
N SER A 355 5.53 -40.82 10.48
CA SER A 355 5.15 -41.05 9.08
C SER A 355 5.61 -39.89 8.18
N ARG A 356 5.66 -40.11 6.87
CA ARG A 356 6.02 -39.07 5.90
C ARG A 356 5.11 -37.85 6.00
N SER A 357 3.79 -38.05 6.11
CA SER A 357 2.82 -36.96 6.24
C SER A 357 2.99 -36.20 7.55
N GLU A 358 3.18 -36.90 8.67
CA GLU A 358 3.42 -36.28 9.99
C GLU A 358 4.64 -35.35 9.97
N PHE A 359 5.75 -35.81 9.38
CA PHE A 359 6.97 -35.01 9.26
C PHE A 359 6.76 -33.74 8.42
N TRP A 360 6.17 -33.85 7.23
CA TRP A 360 6.02 -32.70 6.34
C TRP A 360 5.01 -31.67 6.85
N TYR A 361 3.91 -32.11 7.48
CA TYR A 361 2.99 -31.18 8.15
C TYR A 361 3.64 -30.46 9.33
N TRP A 362 4.49 -31.16 10.11
CA TRP A 362 5.29 -30.52 11.16
C TRP A 362 6.23 -29.45 10.58
N ILE A 363 6.97 -29.76 9.51
CA ILE A 363 7.87 -28.79 8.85
C ILE A 363 7.10 -27.57 8.34
N ILE A 364 5.93 -27.76 7.73
CA ILE A 364 5.08 -26.65 7.26
C ILE A 364 4.61 -25.78 8.45
N PHE A 365 4.21 -26.41 9.56
CA PHE A 365 3.84 -25.69 10.78
C PHE A 365 4.99 -24.84 11.32
N VAL A 366 6.19 -25.42 11.44
CA VAL A 366 7.40 -24.71 11.90
C VAL A 366 7.76 -23.56 10.96
N PHE A 367 7.77 -23.80 9.65
CA PHE A 367 8.05 -22.77 8.66
C PHE A 367 7.07 -21.60 8.75
N THR A 368 5.77 -21.91 8.81
CA THR A 368 4.70 -20.90 8.92
C THR A 368 4.87 -20.06 10.18
N LEU A 369 5.17 -20.70 11.32
CA LEU A 369 5.32 -20.02 12.59
C LEU A 369 6.57 -19.13 12.63
N ILE A 370 7.67 -19.55 12.02
CA ILE A 370 8.89 -18.72 11.86
C ILE A 370 8.60 -17.49 10.98
N VAL A 371 7.89 -17.65 9.87
CA VAL A 371 7.51 -16.54 8.96
C VAL A 371 6.60 -15.54 9.68
N ILE A 372 5.62 -16.01 10.44
CA ILE A 372 4.74 -15.15 11.24
C ILE A 372 5.55 -14.37 12.28
N SER A 373 6.41 -15.03 13.06
CA SER A 373 7.24 -14.35 14.07
C SER A 373 8.18 -13.31 13.44
N LYS A 374 8.78 -13.61 12.27
CA LYS A 374 9.61 -12.65 11.54
C LYS A 374 8.81 -11.45 11.02
N SER A 375 7.57 -11.69 10.58
CA SER A 375 6.66 -10.62 10.13
C SER A 375 6.28 -9.70 11.29
N ILE A 376 5.99 -10.28 12.47
CA ILE A 376 5.71 -9.54 13.70
C ILE A 376 6.93 -8.68 14.11
N ASP A 377 8.14 -9.26 14.11
CA ASP A 377 9.38 -8.54 14.43
C ASP A 377 9.66 -7.38 13.45
N THR A 378 9.41 -7.60 12.16
CA THR A 378 9.59 -6.56 11.13
C THR A 378 8.61 -5.39 11.35
N VAL A 379 7.37 -5.69 11.74
CA VAL A 379 6.33 -4.68 11.97
C VAL A 379 6.56 -3.90 13.28
N LEU A 380 6.97 -4.57 14.36
CA LEU A 380 7.11 -3.95 15.69
C LEU A 380 8.47 -3.28 15.90
N THR A 381 9.55 -3.97 15.54
CA THR A 381 10.92 -3.58 15.88
C THR A 381 11.71 -3.02 14.68
N ASN A 382 11.15 -3.10 13.47
CA ASN A 382 11.77 -2.63 12.23
C ASN A 382 13.20 -3.20 12.01
N SER A 383 13.47 -4.40 12.55
CA SER A 383 14.72 -5.14 12.47
C SER A 383 14.49 -6.49 11.81
N GLU A 384 15.49 -6.99 11.06
CA GLU A 384 15.40 -8.33 10.44
C GLU A 384 15.63 -9.48 11.44
N ILE A 385 16.27 -9.17 12.58
CA ILE A 385 16.50 -10.09 13.69
C ILE A 385 15.77 -9.51 14.89
N GLY A 386 14.67 -10.14 15.29
CA GLY A 386 13.88 -9.72 16.45
C GLY A 386 13.78 -10.82 17.50
N TYR A 387 13.43 -10.40 18.72
CA TYR A 387 13.38 -11.27 19.88
C TYR A 387 12.28 -12.35 19.75
N PHE A 388 11.17 -12.06 19.06
CA PHE A 388 10.10 -13.05 18.89
C PHE A 388 10.55 -14.22 18.04
N ASN A 389 11.25 -13.97 16.94
CA ASN A 389 11.79 -15.03 16.09
C ASN A 389 12.80 -15.92 16.82
N ILE A 390 13.67 -15.33 17.65
CA ILE A 390 14.64 -16.08 18.46
C ILE A 390 13.92 -16.99 19.47
N ILE A 391 13.00 -16.44 20.25
CA ILE A 391 12.22 -17.20 21.25
C ILE A 391 11.46 -18.34 20.58
N THR A 392 10.80 -18.04 19.46
CA THR A 392 10.04 -19.00 18.66
C THR A 392 10.93 -20.17 18.21
N THR A 393 12.12 -19.85 17.68
CA THR A 393 13.08 -20.84 17.20
C THR A 393 13.58 -21.74 18.33
N LEU A 394 13.84 -21.18 19.52
CA LEU A 394 14.27 -21.94 20.70
C LEU A 394 13.20 -22.93 21.19
N ILE A 395 11.92 -22.52 21.23
CA ILE A 395 10.81 -23.38 21.68
C ILE A 395 10.63 -24.59 20.75
N ILE A 396 10.84 -24.40 19.45
CA ILE A 396 10.52 -25.39 18.42
C ILE A 396 11.71 -26.30 18.08
N PHE A 397 12.91 -25.95 18.54
CA PHE A 397 14.14 -26.66 18.24
C PHE A 397 14.08 -28.13 18.65
N ILE A 398 13.77 -28.41 19.92
CA ILE A 398 13.72 -29.78 20.46
C ILE A 398 12.65 -30.65 19.79
N PRO A 399 11.39 -30.20 19.61
CA PRO A 399 10.37 -31.03 18.98
C PRO A 399 10.64 -31.22 17.48
N SER A 400 11.25 -30.25 16.81
CA SER A 400 11.72 -30.43 15.42
C SER A 400 12.83 -31.46 15.32
N LEU A 401 13.75 -31.47 16.27
CA LEU A 401 14.77 -32.50 16.38
C LEU A 401 14.14 -33.88 16.61
N SER A 402 13.20 -34.00 17.57
CA SER A 402 12.46 -35.24 17.86
C SER A 402 11.73 -35.79 16.63
N VAL A 403 10.96 -34.96 15.92
CA VAL A 403 10.20 -35.37 14.73
C VAL A 403 11.14 -35.80 13.60
N THR A 404 12.25 -35.10 13.39
CA THR A 404 13.26 -35.49 12.38
C THR A 404 13.96 -36.80 12.74
N TRP A 405 14.25 -37.01 14.02
CA TRP A 405 14.86 -38.23 14.54
C TRP A 405 13.95 -39.45 14.34
N ARG A 406 12.66 -39.31 14.70
CA ARG A 406 11.63 -40.34 14.46
C ARG A 406 11.36 -40.56 12.97
N ARG A 407 11.55 -39.53 12.12
CA ARG A 407 11.46 -39.67 10.67
C ARG A 407 12.60 -40.52 10.10
N LEU A 408 13.82 -40.38 10.62
CA LEU A 408 14.95 -41.23 10.23
C LEU A 408 14.76 -42.69 10.68
N HIS A 409 14.13 -42.90 11.85
CA HIS A 409 13.74 -44.24 12.29
C HIS A 409 12.75 -44.92 11.33
N ASP A 410 11.89 -44.15 10.66
CA ASP A 410 10.90 -44.67 9.70
C ASP A 410 11.53 -45.27 8.44
N ILE A 411 12.71 -44.80 8.04
CA ILE A 411 13.52 -45.35 6.94
C ILE A 411 14.59 -46.33 7.44
N ASN A 412 14.44 -46.84 8.66
CA ASN A 412 15.38 -47.75 9.32
C ASN A 412 16.80 -47.19 9.46
N ARG A 413 16.97 -45.87 9.63
CA ARG A 413 18.25 -45.22 9.95
C ARG A 413 18.25 -44.77 11.40
N SER A 414 19.42 -44.74 12.05
CA SER A 414 19.54 -44.15 13.39
C SER A 414 19.43 -42.63 13.29
N GLY A 415 18.81 -41.95 14.27
CA GLY A 415 18.75 -40.49 14.22
C GLY A 415 20.08 -39.77 14.44
N ALA A 416 21.15 -40.48 14.83
CA ALA A 416 22.52 -39.95 14.79
C ALA A 416 22.93 -39.47 13.39
N TRP A 417 22.29 -39.98 12.33
CA TRP A 417 22.48 -39.47 10.97
C TRP A 417 22.03 -38.02 10.80
N TYR A 418 21.26 -37.42 11.72
CA TYR A 418 20.92 -36.01 11.69
C TYR A 418 22.16 -35.09 11.71
N PHE A 419 23.24 -35.50 12.36
CA PHE A 419 24.46 -34.68 12.50
C PHE A 419 25.19 -34.43 11.18
N ILE A 420 24.89 -35.17 10.10
CA ILE A 420 25.47 -34.87 8.78
C ILE A 420 24.98 -33.54 8.20
N LEU A 421 23.92 -32.95 8.79
CA LEU A 421 23.40 -31.63 8.42
C LEU A 421 24.47 -30.53 8.47
N PHE A 422 25.50 -30.67 9.31
CA PHE A 422 26.61 -29.71 9.39
C PHE A 422 27.52 -29.71 8.15
N THR A 423 27.29 -30.62 7.20
CA THR A 423 28.00 -30.66 5.92
C THR A 423 27.06 -30.25 4.79
N ILE A 424 27.60 -29.54 3.79
CA ILE A 424 26.84 -29.09 2.62
C ILE A 424 26.18 -30.29 1.92
N ILE A 425 26.93 -31.38 1.70
CA ILE A 425 26.44 -32.61 1.05
C ILE A 425 25.42 -33.33 1.93
N GLY A 426 25.64 -33.38 3.25
CA GLY A 426 24.77 -34.09 4.18
C GLY A 426 23.38 -33.45 4.33
N SER A 427 23.26 -32.13 4.17
CA SER A 427 21.96 -31.45 4.17
C SER A 427 21.05 -31.91 3.03
N VAL A 428 21.62 -32.07 1.81
CA VAL A 428 20.90 -32.59 0.64
C VAL A 428 20.52 -34.04 0.84
N LEU A 429 21.44 -34.85 1.38
CA LEU A 429 21.21 -36.27 1.65
C LEU A 429 20.08 -36.49 2.68
N LEU A 430 20.05 -35.69 3.75
CA LEU A 430 18.98 -35.71 4.75
C LEU A 430 17.63 -35.34 4.14
N LEU A 431 17.59 -34.32 3.27
CA LEU A 431 16.37 -33.94 2.57
C LEU A 431 15.85 -35.05 1.66
N VAL A 432 16.75 -35.73 0.93
CA VAL A 432 16.38 -36.90 0.13
C VAL A 432 15.80 -37.99 1.04
N TRP A 433 16.45 -38.28 2.16
CA TRP A 433 15.99 -39.29 3.12
C TRP A 433 14.64 -38.99 3.77
N THR A 434 14.34 -37.72 4.08
CA THR A 434 13.04 -37.35 4.63
C THR A 434 11.91 -37.46 3.58
N CYS A 435 12.23 -37.40 2.29
CA CYS A 435 11.29 -37.61 1.18
C CYS A 435 10.96 -39.09 0.89
N ILE A 436 11.86 -40.04 1.20
CA ILE A 436 11.70 -41.46 0.85
C ILE A 436 10.55 -42.13 1.63
N LYS A 437 9.83 -43.06 1.02
CA LYS A 437 8.76 -43.82 1.70
C LYS A 437 9.33 -44.65 2.86
N GLY A 438 8.63 -44.67 3.99
CA GLY A 438 8.99 -45.48 5.16
C GLY A 438 8.99 -46.98 4.89
N THR A 439 9.67 -47.75 5.75
CA THR A 439 9.68 -49.21 5.68
C THR A 439 8.31 -49.80 6.02
N SER A 440 7.75 -50.67 5.19
CA SER A 440 6.48 -51.34 5.50
C SER A 440 6.64 -52.40 6.58
N GLY A 441 5.71 -52.45 7.54
CA GLY A 441 5.74 -53.42 8.65
C GLY A 441 6.59 -52.96 9.85
N THR A 442 6.77 -53.86 10.83
CA THR A 442 7.57 -53.58 12.03
C THR A 442 9.06 -53.47 11.67
N ASN A 443 9.72 -52.42 12.16
CA ASN A 443 11.17 -52.27 12.05
C ASN A 443 11.80 -52.19 13.45
N ARG A 444 13.13 -52.09 13.53
CA ARG A 444 13.88 -52.05 14.82
C ARG A 444 13.50 -50.90 15.77
N PHE A 445 12.76 -49.91 15.28
CA PHE A 445 12.36 -48.73 16.03
C PHE A 445 10.84 -48.67 16.31
N GLY A 446 10.07 -49.66 15.85
CA GLY A 446 8.64 -49.79 16.18
C GLY A 446 7.75 -50.26 15.02
N PRO A 447 6.44 -50.42 15.30
CA PRO A 447 5.44 -50.79 14.30
C PRO A 447 5.27 -49.71 13.22
N ASP A 448 4.76 -50.11 12.07
CA ASP A 448 4.48 -49.19 10.96
C ASP A 448 3.46 -48.13 11.40
N PRO A 449 3.80 -46.83 11.37
CA PRO A 449 2.89 -45.76 11.78
C PRO A 449 1.63 -45.67 10.90
N LEU A 450 1.61 -46.32 9.74
CA LEU A 450 0.46 -46.39 8.83
C LEU A 450 -0.32 -47.73 8.91
N ALA A 451 0.09 -48.68 9.76
CA ALA A 451 -0.57 -49.99 9.85
C ALA A 451 -2.04 -49.91 10.30
N ASN A 452 -2.39 -48.95 11.16
CA ASN A 452 -3.74 -48.80 11.70
C ASN A 452 -4.69 -47.98 10.80
N ASP A 453 -4.18 -47.29 9.76
CA ASP A 453 -5.02 -46.47 8.86
C ASP A 453 -5.70 -47.31 7.76
N ASN A 454 -5.29 -48.58 7.56
CA ASN A 454 -5.85 -49.48 6.54
C ASN A 454 -7.00 -50.38 7.05
N ASP A 455 -7.33 -50.33 8.36
CA ASP A 455 -8.32 -51.22 8.99
C ASP A 455 -9.65 -50.51 9.33
N SER A 456 -9.84 -49.26 8.85
CA SER A 456 -11.11 -48.55 8.97
C SER A 456 -12.09 -49.02 7.88
N THR A 457 -12.98 -49.93 8.26
CA THR A 457 -14.10 -50.44 7.46
C THR A 457 -15.24 -49.41 7.28
N ASP A 458 -14.92 -48.18 6.89
CA ASP A 458 -15.92 -47.21 6.40
C ASP A 458 -15.95 -47.25 4.86
N PRO A 459 -17.00 -47.79 4.23
CA PRO A 459 -17.11 -47.89 2.76
C PRO A 459 -17.12 -46.53 2.03
N HIS A 460 -17.16 -45.41 2.76
CA HIS A 460 -17.08 -44.06 2.19
C HIS A 460 -15.68 -43.42 2.23
N ILE A 461 -14.71 -44.02 2.91
CA ILE A 461 -13.33 -43.52 2.98
C ILE A 461 -12.44 -44.41 2.12
N LYS A 462 -12.20 -43.99 0.86
CA LYS A 462 -11.19 -44.66 0.02
C LYS A 462 -9.82 -44.53 0.69
N PRO A 463 -8.97 -45.57 0.65
CA PRO A 463 -7.65 -45.54 1.29
C PRO A 463 -6.81 -44.39 0.72
N HIS A 464 -6.42 -43.47 1.60
CA HIS A 464 -5.67 -42.24 1.33
C HIS A 464 -4.19 -42.50 0.99
N ALA A 465 -3.93 -43.33 -0.02
CA ALA A 465 -2.57 -43.72 -0.43
C ALA A 465 -2.16 -43.26 -1.83
N ASN A 466 -2.91 -42.37 -2.49
CA ASN A 466 -2.69 -42.06 -3.92
C ASN A 466 -2.35 -40.60 -4.28
N ILE A 467 -2.24 -39.66 -3.33
CA ILE A 467 -1.93 -38.25 -3.69
C ILE A 467 -0.42 -37.98 -3.86
N PHE A 468 0.45 -38.91 -3.42
CA PHE A 468 1.91 -38.82 -3.60
C PHE A 468 2.48 -39.98 -4.44
N ARG A 469 1.70 -40.54 -5.39
CA ARG A 469 2.22 -41.38 -6.48
C ARG A 469 2.61 -40.49 -7.67
N ALA A 470 3.70 -39.75 -7.51
CA ALA A 470 4.53 -39.23 -8.58
C ALA A 470 5.93 -39.01 -8.02
#